data_AF-A0A966C7V6-F1
#
_entry.id   AF-A0A966C7V6-F1
#
_cell.length_a   1.000
_cell.length_b   1.000
_cell.length_c   1.000
_cell.angle_alpha   90.00
_cell.angle_beta   90.00
_cell.angle_gamma   90.00
#
_symmetry.space_group_name_H-M   'P 1'
#
loop_
_entity.id
_entity.type
_entity.pdbx_description
1 polymer ?
#
loop_
_entity_poly.entity_id
_entity_poly.type
_entity_poly.pdbx_seq_one_letter_code
_entity_poly.pdbx_strand_id
1 'polypeptide(L)' 'MSEIFINLDANFIFVLMLLHCFIGLCASIVADMKGYSFPLWLLIGLIGGTFALIASLRLQSKC' A
#
# COMPACT_ATOMS: atom_id res chain seq x y z
N MET A 1 16.24 19.71 -15.32
CA MET A 1 15.39 18.71 -16.01
C MET A 1 15.39 17.34 -15.33
N SER A 2 16.45 16.95 -14.62
CA SER A 2 16.50 15.73 -13.77
C SER A 2 15.57 15.78 -12.54
N GLU A 3 15.44 16.94 -11.89
CA GLU A 3 14.62 17.10 -10.67
C GLU A 3 13.11 16.89 -10.91
N ILE A 4 12.64 17.18 -12.13
CA ILE A 4 11.24 17.00 -12.55
C ILE A 4 10.94 15.51 -12.75
N PHE A 5 11.88 14.76 -13.34
CA PHE A 5 11.73 13.31 -13.51
C PHE A 5 11.76 12.57 -12.17
N ILE A 6 12.63 12.97 -11.23
CA ILE A 6 12.66 12.37 -9.88
C ILE A 6 11.38 12.74 -9.10
N ASN A 7 10.89 13.98 -9.21
CA ASN A 7 9.63 14.35 -8.58
C ASN A 7 8.45 13.59 -9.20
N LEU A 8 8.41 13.37 -10.51
CA LEU A 8 7.33 12.61 -11.14
C LEU A 8 7.31 11.15 -10.65
N ASP A 9 8.48 10.51 -10.53
CA ASP A 9 8.62 9.15 -10.01
C ASP A 9 8.24 9.05 -8.53
N ALA A 10 8.75 9.96 -7.69
CA ALA A 10 8.43 10.02 -6.27
C ALA A 10 6.95 10.34 -6.03
N ASN A 11 6.35 11.27 -6.79
CA ASN A 11 4.92 11.57 -6.72
C ASN A 11 4.09 10.38 -7.17
N PHE A 12 4.51 9.66 -8.21
CA PHE A 12 3.80 8.48 -8.70
C PHE A 12 3.82 7.34 -7.67
N ILE A 13 4.97 7.07 -7.06
CA ILE A 13 5.11 6.11 -5.95
C ILE A 13 4.26 6.55 -4.74
N PHE A 14 4.25 7.84 -4.42
CA PHE A 14 3.44 8.38 -3.33
C PHE A 14 1.93 8.22 -3.60
N VAL A 15 1.48 8.49 -4.83
CA VAL A 15 0.09 8.26 -5.27
C VAL A 15 -0.28 6.79 -5.19
N LEU A 16 0.59 5.88 -5.64
CA LEU A 16 0.38 4.43 -5.53
C LEU A 16 0.26 3.98 -4.06
N MET A 17 1.10 4.52 -3.18
CA MET A 17 1.03 4.24 -1.73
C MET A 17 -0.28 4.73 -1.11
N LEU A 18 -0.71 5.94 -1.46
CA LEU A 18 -2.00 6.49 -1.04
C LEU A 18 -3.17 5.64 -1.55
N LEU A 19 -3.14 5.28 -2.83
CA LEU A 19 -4.17 4.46 -3.46
C LEU A 19 -4.25 3.07 -2.83
N HIS A 20 -3.11 2.46 -2.50
CA HIS A 20 -3.05 1.19 -1.79
C HIS A 20 -3.70 1.28 -0.41
N CYS A 21 -3.37 2.32 0.36
CA CYS A 21 -3.98 2.58 1.67
C CYS A 21 -5.49 2.80 1.53
N PHE A 22 -5.91 3.59 0.52
CA PHE A 22 -7.31 3.89 0.25
C PHE A 22 -8.11 2.61 -0.07
N ILE A 23 -7.57 1.73 -0.91
CA ILE A 23 -8.21 0.44 -1.24
C ILE A 23 -8.32 -0.45 -0.01
N GLY A 24 -7.27 -0.53 0.83
CA GLY A 24 -7.30 -1.29 2.08
C GLY A 24 -8.33 -0.77 3.08
N LEU A 25 -8.50 0.56 3.15
CA LEU A 25 -9.48 1.22 3.99
C LEU A 25 -10.90 0.98 3.45
N CYS A 26 -11.13 1.12 2.14
CA CYS A 26 -12.39 0.75 1.49
C CYS A 26 -12.74 -0.73 1.73
N ALA A 27 -11.79 -1.65 1.61
CA ALA A 27 -12.02 -3.07 1.88
C ALA A 27 -12.43 -3.32 3.33
N SER A 28 -11.81 -2.61 4.28
CA SER A 28 -12.15 -2.68 5.70
C SER A 28 -13.56 -2.14 5.98
N ILE A 29 -13.95 -1.03 5.34
CA ILE A 29 -15.33 -0.50 5.40
C ILE A 29 -16.33 -1.51 4.83
N VAL A 30 -16.03 -2.12 3.67
CA VAL A 30 -16.92 -3.12 3.06
C VAL A 30 -17.06 -4.36 3.95
N ALA A 31 -16.00 -4.75 4.66
CA ALA A 31 -16.05 -5.84 5.63
C ALA A 31 -16.90 -5.48 6.86
N ASP A 32 -16.78 -4.25 7.35
CA ASP A 32 -17.59 -3.70 8.45
C ASP A 32 -19.08 -3.68 8.10
N MET A 33 -19.43 -3.22 6.89
CA MET A 33 -20.80 -3.26 6.37
C MET A 33 -21.38 -4.69 6.27
N LYS A 34 -20.52 -5.72 6.20
CA LYS A 34 -20.91 -7.14 6.19
C LYS A 34 -20.95 -7.76 7.59
N GLY A 35 -20.74 -6.98 8.65
CA GLY A 35 -20.76 -7.43 10.04
C GLY A 35 -19.45 -8.06 10.52
N TYR A 36 -18.36 -7.94 9.76
CA TYR A 36 -17.02 -8.33 10.20
C TYR A 36 -16.35 -7.19 10.96
N SER A 37 -15.38 -7.50 11.82
CA SER A 37 -14.67 -6.49 12.61
C SER A 37 -13.78 -5.61 11.74
N PHE A 38 -14.14 -4.33 11.57
CA PHE A 38 -13.33 -3.30 10.90
C PHE A 38 -11.83 -3.33 11.28
N PRO A 39 -11.45 -3.29 12.59
CA PRO A 39 -10.03 -3.22 12.95
C PRO A 39 -9.27 -4.49 12.58
N LEU A 40 -9.93 -5.65 12.56
CA LEU A 40 -9.29 -6.93 12.24
C LEU A 40 -8.97 -6.99 10.74
N TRP A 41 -9.89 -6.55 9.89
CA TRP A 41 -9.68 -6.46 8.44
C TRP A 41 -8.63 -5.40 8.06
N LEU A 42 -8.60 -4.28 8.79
CA LEU A 42 -7.54 -3.28 8.64
C LEU A 42 -6.16 -3.86 9.00
N LEU A 43 -6.09 -4.65 10.07
CA LEU A 43 -4.85 -5.30 10.53
C LEU A 43 -4.35 -6.33 9.51
N ILE A 44 -5.25 -7.09 8.88
CA ILE A 44 -4.92 -8.00 7.78
C ILE A 44 -4.29 -7.24 6.61
N GLY A 45 -4.89 -6.11 6.21
CA GLY A 45 -4.35 -5.23 5.17
C GLY A 45 -2.95 -4.71 5.53
N LEU A 46 -2.74 -4.29 6.78
CA LEU A 46 -1.46 -3.80 7.28
C LEU A 46 -0.38 -4.90 7.31
N ILE A 47 -0.72 -6.10 7.76
CA ILE A 47 0.22 -7.24 7.77
C ILE A 47 0.61 -7.62 6.34
N GLY A 48 -0.37 -7.74 5.44
CA GLY A 48 -0.12 -8.05 4.04
C GLY A 48 0.75 -7.00 3.35
N GLY A 49 0.44 -5.71 3.56
CA GLY A 49 1.23 -4.60 3.04
C GLY A 49 2.67 -4.59 3.61
N THR A 50 2.83 -4.85 4.90
CA THR A 50 4.15 -4.92 5.55
C THR A 50 5.00 -6.07 5.00
N PHE A 51 4.39 -7.24 4.77
CA PHE A 51 5.07 -8.38 4.15
C PHE A 51 5.56 -8.05 2.73
N ALA A 52 4.72 -7.38 1.93
CA ALA A 52 5.09 -6.95 0.58
C ALA A 52 6.27 -5.95 0.60
N LEU A 53 6.29 -5.04 1.56
CA LEU A 53 7.41 -4.09 1.77
C LEU A 53 8.71 -4.82 2.17
N ILE A 54 8.64 -5.77 3.08
CA ILE A 54 9.81 -6.56 3.48
C ILE A 54 10.32 -7.39 2.29
N ALA A 55 9.41 -8.01 1.53
CA ALA A 55 9.76 -8.80 0.37
C ALA A 55 10.43 -7.94 -0.73
N SER A 56 9.93 -6.73 -0.97
CA SER A 56 10.54 -5.82 -1.95
C SER A 56 11.93 -5.34 -1.51
N LEU A 57 12.12 -5.03 -0.23
CA LEU A 57 13.44 -4.69 0.34
C LEU A 57 14.45 -5.84 0.26
N ARG A 58 13.97 -7.08 0.28
CA ARG A 58 14.80 -8.29 0.15
C ARG A 58 15.09 -8.67 -1.30
N LEU A 59 14.40 -8.06 -2.26
CA LEU A 59 14.61 -8.31 -3.68
C LEU A 59 15.91 -7.62 -4.11
N GLN A 60 16.90 -8.42 -4.53
CA GLN A 60 18.15 -7.87 -5.07
C GLN A 60 17.88 -7.20 -6.43
N SER A 61 18.59 -6.09 -6.68
CA SER A 61 18.54 -5.38 -7.97
C SER A 61 18.88 -6.36 -9.09
N LYS A 62 18.00 -6.47 -10.09
CA LYS A 62 18.28 -7.30 -11.27
C LYS A 62 19.50 -6.72 -11.99
N CYS A 63 20.53 -7.55 -12.20
CA CYS A 63 21.67 -7.24 -13.07
C CYS A 63 21.23 -7.08 -14.52
#